data_AF-A0A973MKA7-F1
#
_entry.id   AF-A0A973MKA7-F1
#
_cell.length_a   1.000
_cell.length_b   1.000
_cell.length_c   1.000
_cell.angle_alpha   90.00
_cell.angle_beta   90.00
_cell.angle_gamma   90.00
#
_symmetry.space_group_name_H-M   'P 1'
#
loop_
_entity.id
_entity.type
_entity.pdbx_description
1 polymer ?
#
loop_
_entity_poly.entity_id
_entity_poly.type
_entity_poly.pdbx_seq_one_letter_code
_entity_poly.pdbx_strand_id
1 'polypeptide(L)'
;MSEIVKRAARGLAKSWPGIDGEDIEQEIWVGLVKDWSKLPDDDVLIRHRAWKHGLKYCHDERYFYTLRSAEWVYTPSEVRALFRDCFFDPVWWEDMPTKEADNSLKAGGVVVLLWDLRNVWESLSDDQRDDIGRVYRDHVEVAPAERKACQRAVDVATEKLNRRMEFQTLVRRGVDADREALRV
;
A
#
# COMPACT_ATOMS: atom_id res chain seq x y z
N MET A 1 -6.87 4.73 -29.62
CA MET A 1 -7.42 4.45 -28.28
C MET A 1 -7.01 3.08 -27.70
N SER A 2 -7.28 1.95 -28.37
CA SER A 2 -6.94 0.61 -27.81
C SER A 2 -5.46 0.43 -27.43
N GLU A 3 -4.53 0.87 -28.28
CA GLU A 3 -3.09 0.81 -27.98
C GLU A 3 -2.68 1.70 -26.80
N ILE A 4 -3.38 2.82 -26.58
CA ILE A 4 -3.13 3.72 -25.44
C ILE A 4 -3.52 3.01 -24.13
N VAL A 5 -4.69 2.38 -24.12
CA VAL A 5 -5.22 1.65 -22.97
C VAL A 5 -4.34 0.45 -22.62
N LYS A 6 -3.97 -0.37 -23.61
CA LYS A 6 -3.02 -1.48 -23.44
C LYS A 6 -1.67 -1.05 -22.89
N ARG A 7 -1.12 0.05 -23.41
CA ARG A 7 0.17 0.56 -22.94
C ARG A 7 0.07 1.09 -21.50
N ALA A 8 -1.00 1.79 -21.16
CA ALA A 8 -1.24 2.26 -19.79
C ALA A 8 -1.41 1.09 -18.83
N ALA A 9 -2.22 0.09 -19.18
CA ALA A 9 -2.43 -1.12 -18.39
C ALA A 9 -1.14 -1.89 -18.16
N ARG A 10 -0.33 -2.13 -19.20
CA ARG A 10 0.99 -2.77 -19.06
C ARG A 10 1.95 -1.97 -18.19
N GLY A 11 1.94 -0.63 -18.31
CA GLY A 11 2.76 0.25 -17.47
C GLY A 11 2.37 0.15 -16.00
N LEU A 12 1.07 0.16 -15.71
CA LEU A 12 0.54 0.02 -14.37
C LEU A 12 0.76 -1.38 -13.80
N ALA A 13 0.53 -2.45 -14.57
CA ALA A 13 0.76 -3.83 -14.14
C ALA A 13 2.22 -4.07 -13.71
N LYS A 14 3.18 -3.42 -14.40
CA LYS A 14 4.59 -3.42 -13.99
C LYS A 14 4.82 -2.72 -12.65
N SER A 15 4.13 -1.61 -12.39
CA SER A 15 4.23 -0.84 -11.14
C SER A 15 3.37 -1.37 -9.99
N TRP A 16 2.39 -2.23 -10.29
CA TRP A 16 1.39 -2.76 -9.36
C TRP A 16 1.36 -4.30 -9.43
N PRO A 17 2.42 -4.98 -8.95
CA PRO A 17 2.52 -6.43 -9.01
C PRO A 17 1.39 -7.08 -8.21
N GLY A 18 0.80 -8.14 -8.78
CA GLY A 18 -0.32 -8.88 -8.17
C GLY A 18 -1.70 -8.53 -8.73
N ILE A 19 -1.80 -7.50 -9.55
CA ILE A 19 -3.04 -7.11 -10.26
C ILE A 19 -2.84 -7.44 -11.74
N ASP A 20 -3.80 -8.15 -12.34
CA ASP A 20 -3.69 -8.55 -13.75
C ASP A 20 -3.74 -7.33 -14.67
N GLY A 21 -2.87 -7.32 -15.68
CA GLY A 21 -2.87 -6.29 -16.71
C GLY A 21 -4.17 -6.28 -17.51
N GLU A 22 -4.80 -7.44 -17.73
CA GLU A 22 -6.09 -7.53 -18.42
C GLU A 22 -7.23 -6.89 -17.59
N ASP A 23 -7.23 -7.10 -16.27
CA ASP A 23 -8.20 -6.47 -15.37
C ASP A 23 -8.02 -4.95 -15.32
N ILE A 24 -6.77 -4.48 -15.26
CA ILE A 24 -6.45 -3.05 -15.34
C ILE A 24 -6.93 -2.49 -16.69
N GLU A 25 -6.69 -3.20 -17.80
CA GLU A 25 -7.15 -2.80 -19.13
C GLU A 25 -8.67 -2.64 -19.16
N GLN A 26 -9.39 -3.63 -18.63
CA GLN A 26 -10.85 -3.64 -18.58
C GLN A 26 -11.39 -2.47 -17.75
N GLU A 27 -10.83 -2.21 -16.56
CA GLU A 27 -11.32 -1.12 -15.72
C GLU A 27 -10.99 0.26 -16.31
N ILE A 28 -9.85 0.40 -17.01
CA ILE A 28 -9.56 1.59 -17.80
C ILE A 28 -10.65 1.83 -18.85
N TRP A 29 -11.03 0.79 -19.60
CA TRP A 29 -12.09 0.90 -20.59
C TRP A 29 -13.43 1.30 -19.97
N VAL A 30 -13.80 0.67 -18.85
CA VAL A 30 -15.02 1.00 -18.10
C VAL A 30 -15.00 2.47 -17.67
N GLY A 31 -13.88 2.96 -17.14
CA GLY A 31 -13.71 4.35 -16.73
C GLY A 31 -13.83 5.34 -17.90
N LEU A 32 -13.18 5.05 -19.03
CA LEU A 32 -13.24 5.87 -20.23
C LEU A 32 -14.66 5.92 -20.82
N VAL A 33 -15.37 4.79 -20.86
CA VAL A 33 -16.76 4.73 -21.36
C VAL A 33 -17.71 5.52 -20.45
N LYS A 34 -17.54 5.46 -19.13
CA LYS A 34 -18.34 6.27 -18.18
C LYS A 34 -18.14 7.78 -18.40
N ASP A 35 -16.93 8.17 -18.78
CA ASP A 35 -16.56 9.57 -19.04
C ASP A 35 -16.66 9.96 -20.53
N TRP A 36 -17.26 9.13 -21.38
CA TRP A 36 -17.15 9.26 -22.85
C TRP A 36 -17.53 10.66 -23.38
N SER A 37 -18.61 11.25 -22.85
CA SER A 37 -19.09 12.58 -23.23
C SER A 37 -18.16 13.73 -22.82
N LYS A 38 -17.19 13.45 -21.93
CA LYS A 38 -16.22 14.40 -21.39
C LYS A 38 -14.80 14.07 -21.85
N LEU A 39 -14.63 13.06 -22.70
CA LEU A 39 -13.30 12.72 -23.22
C LEU A 39 -12.84 13.78 -24.21
N PRO A 40 -11.64 14.33 -24.02
CA PRO A 40 -11.05 15.24 -24.99
C PRO A 40 -10.65 14.48 -26.26
N ASP A 41 -10.72 15.15 -27.41
CA ASP A 41 -10.19 14.65 -28.69
C ASP A 41 -8.67 14.90 -28.77
N ASP A 42 -7.94 14.46 -27.74
CA ASP A 42 -6.49 14.58 -27.61
C ASP A 42 -5.91 13.31 -26.99
N ASP A 43 -5.04 12.63 -27.74
CA ASP A 43 -4.44 11.35 -27.35
C ASP A 43 -3.61 11.44 -26.06
N VAL A 44 -2.97 12.58 -25.77
CA VAL A 44 -2.19 12.80 -24.54
C VAL A 44 -3.12 12.86 -23.34
N LEU A 45 -4.23 13.59 -23.47
CA LEU A 45 -5.22 13.70 -22.41
C LEU A 45 -6.00 12.39 -22.19
N ILE A 46 -6.31 11.65 -23.27
CA ILE A 46 -6.89 10.30 -23.19
C ILE A 46 -5.93 9.36 -22.45
N ARG A 47 -4.62 9.41 -22.75
CA ARG A 47 -3.61 8.63 -22.05
C ARG A 47 -3.55 8.97 -20.56
N HIS A 48 -3.59 10.25 -20.21
CA HIS A 48 -3.62 10.69 -18.82
C HIS A 48 -4.86 10.19 -18.08
N ARG A 49 -6.05 10.24 -18.73
CA ARG A 49 -7.30 9.72 -18.17
C ARG A 49 -7.27 8.20 -18.00
N ALA A 50 -6.75 7.48 -18.99
CA ALA A 50 -6.56 6.04 -18.92
C ALA A 50 -5.66 5.67 -17.74
N TRP A 51 -4.51 6.33 -17.61
CA TRP A 51 -3.61 6.11 -16.48
C TRP A 51 -4.30 6.38 -15.14
N LYS A 52 -5.09 7.45 -15.04
CA LYS A 52 -5.82 7.80 -13.80
C LYS A 52 -6.84 6.74 -13.41
N HIS A 53 -7.63 6.23 -14.36
CA HIS A 53 -8.62 5.17 -14.09
C HIS A 53 -7.95 3.85 -13.68
N GLY A 54 -6.92 3.43 -14.41
CA GLY A 54 -6.17 2.22 -14.06
C GLY A 54 -5.44 2.35 -12.73
N LEU A 55 -4.82 3.50 -12.43
CA LEU A 55 -4.17 3.74 -11.15
C LEU A 55 -5.18 3.65 -10.00
N LYS A 56 -6.37 4.26 -10.17
CA LYS A 56 -7.45 4.16 -9.19
C LYS A 56 -7.87 2.71 -8.95
N TYR A 57 -8.05 1.92 -10.01
CA TYR A 57 -8.34 0.49 -9.90
C TYR A 57 -7.26 -0.26 -9.13
N CYS A 58 -5.99 -0.04 -9.47
CA CYS A 58 -4.90 -0.71 -8.78
C CYS A 58 -4.87 -0.39 -7.28
N HIS A 59 -5.14 0.87 -6.92
CA HIS A 59 -5.31 1.26 -5.51
C HIS A 59 -6.49 0.54 -4.86
N ASP A 60 -7.63 0.48 -5.54
CA ASP A 60 -8.85 -0.13 -5.01
C ASP A 60 -8.70 -1.65 -4.82
N GLU A 61 -8.04 -2.36 -5.76
CA GLU A 61 -7.83 -3.80 -5.67
C GLU A 61 -6.74 -4.19 -4.68
N ARG A 62 -5.62 -3.47 -4.66
CA ARG A 62 -4.62 -3.70 -3.60
C ARG A 62 -5.27 -3.54 -2.23
N TYR A 63 -6.07 -2.50 -2.08
CA TYR A 63 -6.80 -2.23 -0.87
C TYR A 63 -7.86 -3.31 -0.57
N PHE A 64 -8.59 -3.80 -1.57
CA PHE A 64 -9.56 -4.87 -1.41
C PHE A 64 -8.92 -6.21 -1.05
N TYR A 65 -7.79 -6.54 -1.67
CA TYR A 65 -6.96 -7.68 -1.28
C TYR A 65 -6.55 -7.54 0.17
N THR A 66 -5.95 -6.40 0.56
CA THR A 66 -5.60 -6.11 1.96
C THR A 66 -6.80 -6.22 2.90
N LEU A 67 -8.01 -5.80 2.52
CA LEU A 67 -9.18 -5.85 3.39
C LEU A 67 -9.89 -7.21 3.46
N ARG A 68 -10.05 -7.90 2.33
CA ARG A 68 -10.81 -9.16 2.25
C ARG A 68 -9.96 -10.38 2.57
N SER A 69 -8.63 -10.30 2.39
CA SER A 69 -7.72 -11.35 2.85
C SER A 69 -7.12 -11.08 4.24
N ALA A 70 -7.37 -9.91 4.86
CA ALA A 70 -6.90 -9.63 6.21
C ALA A 70 -7.79 -10.27 7.28
N GLU A 71 -7.41 -11.48 7.64
CA GLU A 71 -7.39 -11.95 9.02
C GLU A 71 -6.18 -11.37 9.79
N TRP A 72 -5.43 -10.41 9.20
CA TRP A 72 -4.11 -9.99 9.67
C TRP A 72 -4.13 -8.60 10.29
N VAL A 73 -4.20 -8.58 11.63
CA VAL A 73 -3.73 -7.48 12.47
C VAL A 73 -2.20 -7.55 12.46
N TYR A 74 -1.50 -6.48 12.04
CA TYR A 74 -0.04 -6.45 12.17
C TYR A 74 0.32 -6.74 13.63
N THR A 75 1.20 -7.71 13.84
CA THR A 75 1.74 -8.03 15.14
C THR A 75 2.97 -7.17 15.43
N PRO A 76 3.25 -6.81 16.69
CA PRO A 76 4.49 -6.12 17.03
C PRO A 76 5.76 -6.90 16.63
N SER A 77 5.68 -8.22 16.50
CA SER A 77 6.78 -9.06 15.99
C SER A 77 7.09 -8.80 14.52
N GLU A 78 6.05 -8.69 13.68
CA GLU A 78 6.21 -8.44 12.24
C GLU A 78 6.74 -7.03 12.01
N VAL A 79 6.18 -6.03 12.70
CA VAL A 79 6.65 -4.64 12.58
C VAL A 79 8.12 -4.53 13.02
N ARG A 80 8.55 -5.27 14.05
CA ARG A 80 9.96 -5.37 14.42
C ARG A 80 10.82 -6.00 13.34
N ALA A 81 10.36 -7.07 12.72
CA ALA A 81 11.09 -7.71 11.64
C ALA A 81 11.29 -6.75 10.46
N LEU A 82 10.26 -5.99 10.08
CA LEU A 82 10.37 -4.99 9.01
C LEU A 82 11.36 -3.87 9.36
N PHE A 83 11.30 -3.33 10.58
CA PHE A 83 12.27 -2.31 11.00
C PHE A 83 13.69 -2.85 11.00
N ARG A 84 13.89 -4.09 11.44
CA ARG A 84 15.21 -4.72 11.52
C ARG A 84 15.78 -5.09 10.14
N ASP A 85 14.95 -5.65 9.27
CA ASP A 85 15.41 -6.38 8.09
C ASP A 85 15.23 -5.60 6.78
N CYS A 86 14.39 -4.55 6.77
CA CYS A 86 13.97 -3.92 5.51
C CYS A 86 13.95 -2.40 5.54
N PHE A 87 13.34 -1.80 6.57
CA PHE A 87 12.91 -0.40 6.53
C PHE A 87 14.07 0.59 6.34
N PHE A 88 15.22 0.30 6.96
CA PHE A 88 16.39 1.19 6.90
C PHE A 88 17.37 0.84 5.77
N ASP A 89 17.16 -0.26 5.06
CA ASP A 89 18.04 -0.68 3.97
C ASP A 89 17.50 -0.11 2.64
N PRO A 90 18.27 0.78 1.96
CA PRO A 90 17.87 1.41 0.71
C PRO A 90 17.51 0.42 -0.41
N VAL A 91 18.09 -0.78 -0.41
CA VAL A 91 17.86 -1.80 -1.44
C VAL A 91 16.37 -2.13 -1.55
N TRP A 92 15.65 -2.20 -0.43
CA TRP A 92 14.22 -2.51 -0.43
C TRP A 92 13.33 -1.36 -0.90
N TRP A 93 13.88 -0.14 -0.98
CA TRP A 93 13.19 1.04 -1.51
C TRP A 93 13.42 1.22 -3.00
N GLU A 94 14.57 0.79 -3.51
CA GLU A 94 14.97 0.88 -4.91
C GLU A 94 14.50 -0.34 -5.72
N ASP A 95 14.74 -1.55 -5.21
CA ASP A 95 14.37 -2.82 -5.82
C ASP A 95 13.11 -3.39 -5.16
N MET A 96 11.98 -2.73 -5.40
CA MET A 96 10.70 -3.19 -4.88
C MET A 96 10.45 -4.63 -5.42
N PRO A 97 10.27 -5.65 -4.54
CA PRO A 97 10.07 -7.01 -5.00
C PRO A 97 8.84 -7.08 -5.90
N THR A 98 9.08 -7.23 -7.20
CA THR A 98 8.07 -7.65 -8.15
C THR A 98 7.74 -9.11 -7.87
N LYS A 99 6.52 -9.55 -8.19
CA LYS A 99 5.99 -10.90 -7.86
C LYS A 99 6.87 -12.08 -8.37
N GLU A 100 7.81 -11.82 -9.28
CA GLU A 100 8.77 -12.80 -9.80
C GLU A 100 10.04 -12.93 -8.94
N ALA A 101 10.37 -11.91 -8.15
CA ALA A 101 11.39 -12.01 -7.13
C ALA A 101 10.78 -12.73 -5.92
N ASP A 102 11.28 -13.94 -5.62
CA ASP A 102 10.95 -14.77 -4.46
C ASP A 102 11.35 -14.12 -3.10
N ASN A 103 11.47 -12.79 -3.10
CA ASN A 103 11.94 -11.90 -2.04
C ASN A 103 10.79 -11.17 -1.33
N SER A 104 9.52 -11.58 -1.53
CA SER A 104 8.54 -11.36 -0.48
C SER A 104 9.15 -11.95 0.78
N LEU A 105 9.50 -11.13 1.78
CA LEU A 105 10.07 -11.66 3.02
C LEU A 105 9.17 -12.80 3.49
N LYS A 106 9.71 -14.03 3.44
CA LYS A 106 9.06 -15.28 3.86
C LYS A 106 8.97 -15.31 5.39
N ALA A 107 8.53 -14.22 6.00
CA ALA A 107 7.98 -14.18 7.33
C ALA A 107 6.45 -14.08 7.17
N GLY A 108 5.80 -15.21 6.89
CA GLY A 108 4.35 -15.37 7.12
C GLY A 108 3.39 -14.74 6.10
N GLY A 109 3.83 -14.28 4.93
CA GLY A 109 2.90 -13.91 3.84
C GLY A 109 2.17 -12.58 4.05
N VAL A 110 2.55 -11.79 5.05
CA VAL A 110 2.01 -10.44 5.24
C VAL A 110 2.83 -9.46 4.41
N VAL A 111 2.28 -9.04 3.27
CA VAL A 111 2.83 -7.94 2.47
C VAL A 111 2.57 -6.65 3.23
N VAL A 112 3.52 -6.27 4.10
CA VAL A 112 3.54 -4.89 4.62
C VAL A 112 4.16 -4.05 3.53
N LEU A 113 3.41 -3.06 3.06
CA LEU A 113 3.97 -2.08 2.15
C LEU A 113 4.91 -1.23 2.99
N LEU A 114 6.21 -1.27 2.70
CA LEU A 114 7.20 -0.41 3.36
C LEU A 114 6.75 1.07 3.34
N TRP A 115 5.99 1.47 2.32
CA TRP A 115 5.30 2.75 2.23
C TRP A 115 4.34 3.06 3.38
N ASP A 116 3.52 2.10 3.81
CA ASP A 116 2.61 2.29 4.95
C ASP A 116 3.40 2.39 6.25
N LEU A 117 4.44 1.58 6.40
CA LEU A 117 5.36 1.69 7.52
C LEU A 117 6.07 3.05 7.54
N ARG A 118 6.45 3.60 6.38
CA ARG A 118 7.01 4.96 6.26
C ARG A 118 6.02 6.03 6.64
N ASN A 119 4.78 5.94 6.18
CA ASN A 119 3.76 6.90 6.56
C ASN A 119 3.49 6.87 8.08
N VAL A 120 3.57 5.69 8.70
CA VAL A 120 3.46 5.55 10.16
C VAL A 120 4.71 6.10 10.85
N TRP A 121 5.90 5.77 10.36
CA TRP A 121 7.18 6.28 10.83
C TRP A 121 7.21 7.81 10.88
N GLU A 122 6.80 8.47 9.80
CA GLU A 122 6.72 9.94 9.71
C GLU A 122 5.71 10.54 10.70
N SER A 123 4.80 9.74 11.24
CA SER A 123 3.82 10.15 12.25
C SER A 123 4.24 9.88 13.70
N LEU A 124 5.37 9.20 13.92
CA LEU A 124 5.92 8.94 15.25
C LEU A 124 6.61 10.19 15.81
N SER A 125 6.62 10.34 17.14
CA SER A 125 7.40 11.40 17.78
C SER A 125 8.89 11.25 17.48
N ASP A 126 9.67 12.32 17.63
CA ASP A 126 11.12 12.27 17.45
C ASP A 126 11.75 11.24 18.39
N ASP A 127 11.37 11.24 19.68
CA ASP A 127 11.83 10.26 20.66
C ASP A 127 11.55 8.80 20.22
N GLN A 128 10.36 8.53 19.67
CA GLN A 128 9.99 7.18 19.20
C GLN A 128 10.81 6.77 17.98
N ARG A 129 11.07 7.70 17.06
CA ARG A 129 11.92 7.44 15.89
C ARG A 129 13.36 7.22 16.32
N ASP A 130 13.87 7.98 17.28
CA ASP A 130 15.22 7.78 17.82
C ASP A 130 15.36 6.44 18.55
N ASP A 131 14.38 6.06 19.37
CA ASP A 131 14.37 4.76 20.05
C ASP A 131 14.40 3.57 19.08
N ILE A 132 13.61 3.63 18.00
CA ILE A 132 13.59 2.58 16.97
C ILE A 132 14.87 2.64 16.13
N GLY A 133 15.31 3.84 15.73
CA GLY A 133 16.50 4.06 14.92
C GLY A 133 17.76 3.54 15.61
N ARG A 134 17.96 3.88 16.90
CA ARG A 134 19.13 3.42 17.66
C ARG A 134 19.25 1.90 17.69
N VAL A 135 18.13 1.20 17.87
CA VAL A 135 18.12 -0.26 17.98
C VAL A 135 18.24 -0.95 16.62
N TYR A 136 17.49 -0.50 15.61
CA TYR A 136 17.37 -1.23 14.34
C TYR A 136 18.20 -0.67 13.20
N ARG A 137 18.38 0.66 13.11
CA ARG A 137 19.23 1.31 12.09
C ARG A 137 20.68 1.33 12.51
N ASP A 138 20.94 1.75 13.76
CA ASP A 138 22.29 2.02 14.25
C ASP A 138 22.90 0.81 15.00
N HIS A 139 22.10 -0.25 15.21
CA HIS A 139 22.49 -1.48 15.91
C HIS A 139 23.15 -1.27 17.27
N VAL A 140 22.74 -0.22 17.99
CA VAL A 140 23.29 0.12 19.31
C VAL A 140 22.73 -0.83 20.36
N GLU A 141 23.62 -1.42 21.17
CA GLU A 141 23.19 -2.12 22.38
C GLU A 141 22.65 -1.12 23.39
N VAL A 142 21.36 -1.24 23.70
CA VAL A 142 20.65 -0.32 24.59
C VAL A 142 20.38 -0.95 25.96
N ALA A 143 20.32 -0.11 26.98
CA ALA A 143 19.99 -0.51 28.34
C ALA A 143 18.56 -1.08 28.43
N PRO A 144 18.21 -1.85 29.48
CA PRO A 144 16.86 -2.44 29.61
C PRO A 144 15.71 -1.43 29.55
N ALA A 145 15.92 -0.22 30.07
CA ALA A 145 14.93 0.86 30.02
C ALA A 145 14.66 1.34 28.59
N GLU A 146 15.73 1.57 27.83
CA GLU A 146 15.68 1.99 26.42
C GLU A 146 15.10 0.89 25.52
N ARG A 147 15.43 -0.38 25.78
CA ARG A 147 14.82 -1.52 25.09
C ARG A 147 13.30 -1.53 25.25
N LYS A 148 12.81 -1.19 26.44
CA LYS A 148 11.37 -1.08 26.73
C LYS A 148 10.74 0.16 26.08
N ALA A 149 11.51 1.22 25.88
CA ALA A 149 11.06 2.42 25.14
C ALA A 149 10.90 2.11 23.65
N CYS A 150 11.91 1.50 23.04
CA CYS A 150 11.86 0.98 21.67
C CYS A 150 10.69 0.01 21.45
N GLN A 151 10.47 -0.94 22.37
CA GLN A 151 9.32 -1.85 22.29
C GLN A 151 7.98 -1.10 22.28
N ARG A 152 7.82 -0.08 23.14
CA ARG A 152 6.60 0.75 23.15
C ARG A 152 6.44 1.56 21.86
N ALA A 153 7.53 2.07 21.30
CA ALA A 153 7.50 2.80 20.04
C ALA A 153 7.05 1.88 18.88
N VAL A 154 7.51 0.64 18.85
CA VAL A 154 7.03 -0.41 17.92
C VAL A 154 5.54 -0.70 18.13
N ASP A 155 5.10 -0.86 19.38
CA ASP A 155 3.68 -1.14 19.68
C ASP A 155 2.78 0.00 19.17
N VAL A 156 3.21 1.27 19.35
CA VAL A 156 2.52 2.45 18.81
C VAL A 156 2.51 2.44 17.28
N ALA A 157 3.63 2.12 16.63
CA ALA A 157 3.68 1.99 15.17
C ALA A 157 2.70 0.91 14.66
N THR A 158 2.68 -0.24 15.34
CA THR A 158 1.78 -1.35 15.05
C THR A 158 0.31 -0.93 15.18
N GLU A 159 -0.05 -0.28 16.28
CA GLU A 159 -1.41 0.22 16.50
C GLU A 159 -1.82 1.23 15.42
N LYS A 160 -0.93 2.15 15.05
CA LYS A 160 -1.19 3.14 14.00
C LYS A 160 -1.39 2.49 12.63
N LEU A 161 -0.59 1.48 12.29
CA LEU A 161 -0.78 0.70 11.06
C LEU A 161 -2.18 0.07 11.04
N ASN A 162 -2.55 -0.61 12.13
CA ASN A 162 -3.83 -1.30 12.25
C ASN A 162 -5.02 -0.33 12.23
N ARG A 163 -4.98 0.78 12.99
CA ARG A 163 -6.04 1.80 13.01
C ARG A 163 -6.27 2.42 11.63
N ARG A 164 -5.21 2.62 10.86
CA ARG A 164 -5.31 3.16 9.50
C ARG A 164 -6.07 2.21 8.58
N MET A 165 -5.92 0.90 8.78
CA MET A 165 -6.69 -0.12 8.07
C MET A 165 -8.17 -0.14 8.52
N GLU A 166 -8.45 -0.02 9.81
CA GLU A 166 -9.81 0.02 10.36
C GLU A 166 -10.62 1.23 9.88
N PHE A 167 -10.03 2.43 9.89
CA PHE A 167 -10.71 3.66 9.46
C PHE A 167 -11.13 3.61 7.99
N GLN A 168 -10.23 3.12 7.13
CA GLN A 168 -10.55 2.97 5.70
C GLN A 168 -11.68 1.96 5.50
N THR A 169 -11.74 0.89 6.31
CA THR A 169 -12.81 -0.13 6.27
C THR A 169 -14.18 0.46 6.59
N LEU A 170 -14.27 1.29 7.64
CA LEU A 170 -15.53 1.88 8.10
C LEU A 170 -16.08 2.94 7.12
N VAL A 171 -15.22 3.81 6.58
CA VAL A 171 -15.63 4.83 5.60
C VAL A 171 -16.27 4.18 4.36
N ARG A 172 -15.75 3.03 3.91
CA ARG A 172 -16.28 2.35 2.72
C ARG A 172 -17.58 1.60 2.98
N ARG A 173 -17.73 0.95 4.14
CA ARG A 173 -19.03 0.36 4.53
C ARG A 173 -20.15 1.40 4.58
N GLY A 174 -19.85 2.63 5.01
CA GLY A 174 -20.79 3.76 4.94
C GLY A 174 -21.14 4.16 3.51
N VAL A 175 -20.14 4.28 2.63
CA VAL A 175 -20.34 4.65 1.22
C VAL A 175 -21.06 3.56 0.41
N ASP A 176 -20.80 2.29 0.69
CA ASP A 176 -21.47 1.16 0.02
C ASP A 176 -22.92 1.02 0.49
N ALA A 177 -23.21 1.23 1.78
CA ALA A 177 -24.59 1.29 2.29
C ALA A 177 -25.39 2.45 1.65
N ASP A 178 -24.78 3.61 1.47
CA ASP A 178 -25.40 4.75 0.79
C ASP A 178 -25.63 4.49 -0.72
N ARG A 179 -24.72 3.78 -1.38
CA ARG A 179 -24.87 3.38 -2.79
C ARG A 179 -25.94 2.32 -3.01
N GLU A 180 -26.13 1.42 -2.06
CA GLU A 180 -27.16 0.38 -2.12
C GLU A 180 -28.55 0.98 -1.84
N ALA A 181 -28.65 1.98 -0.96
CA ALA A 181 -29.87 2.75 -0.72
C ALA A 181 -30.32 3.61 -1.91
N LEU A 182 -29.39 4.05 -2.77
CA LEU A 182 -29.67 4.83 -4.00
C LEU A 182 -30.04 3.97 -5.22
N ARG A 183 -30.04 2.64 -5.10
CA ARG A 183 -30.41 1.69 -6.16
C ARG A 183 -31.83 1.13 -6.03
N VAL A 184 -32.61 1.63 -5.07
CA VAL A 184 -34.03 1.33 -4.86
C VAL A 184 -34.86 2.50 -5.35
#